data_AF-A0A6P2JTF5-F1
#
_entry.id   AF-A0A6P2JTF5-F1
#
_cell.length_a   1.000
_cell.length_b   1.000
_cell.length_c   1.000
_cell.angle_alpha   90.00
_cell.angle_beta   90.00
_cell.angle_gamma   90.00
#
_symmetry.space_group_name_H-M   'P 1'
#
loop_
_entity.id
_entity.type
_entity.pdbx_description
1 polymer ?
#
loop_
_entity_poly.entity_id
_entity_poly.type
_entity_poly.pdbx_seq_one_letter_code
_entity_poly.pdbx_strand_id
1 'polypeptide(L)'
;MDVVRQITGAATQAGIATERVRQMVRIFDRNRAASMSTVDMLQRLATGNLSSAAELLTGASGAIPLAGDLFPQVGTVLRSFNAAQASVGAILTAIDGSNFPLVRAAADSVKSALGGAWNQFNASVGLKDSAVMNVITSTGIGSMVSGIFDGATSSTPHLMSMTTDAGDAFHFNLSTAAYDKLRRATRYRVAPQERLNRQEALQAVSEGGETITLSGVVFPALGAGTKQINRLREIGGRMKPVQLTTGDGDVLGRWLLQSIEEEQDALLVDGMPRKQTFSVEFGRYGEDFKNV
;
A
#
# COMPACT_ATOMS: atom_id res chain seq x y z
N MET A 1 -26.50 3.39 -23.07
CA MET A 1 -25.87 2.10 -22.74
C MET A 1 -25.68 2.09 -21.24
N ASP A 2 -26.32 1.18 -20.51
CA ASP A 2 -26.26 1.17 -19.05
C ASP A 2 -24.85 0.87 -18.55
N VAL A 3 -24.23 1.88 -17.92
CA VAL A 3 -22.92 1.80 -17.26
C VAL A 3 -22.85 0.59 -16.33
N VAL A 4 -23.93 0.33 -15.59
CA VAL A 4 -24.02 -0.79 -14.64
C VAL A 4 -23.96 -2.14 -15.35
N ARG A 5 -24.56 -2.26 -16.54
CA ARG A 5 -24.50 -3.48 -17.35
C ARG A 5 -23.10 -3.73 -17.89
N GLN A 6 -22.37 -2.68 -18.25
CA GLN A 6 -20.98 -2.78 -18.71
C GLN A 6 -20.04 -3.24 -17.59
N ILE A 7 -20.15 -2.65 -16.39
CA ILE A 7 -19.30 -3.02 -15.24
C ILE A 7 -19.63 -4.45 -14.75
N THR A 8 -20.91 -4.82 -14.71
CA THR A 8 -21.34 -6.18 -14.33
C THR A 8 -20.92 -7.22 -15.39
N GLY A 9 -20.99 -6.86 -16.67
CA GLY A 9 -20.51 -7.68 -17.77
C GLY A 9 -18.99 -7.91 -17.70
N ALA A 10 -18.23 -6.85 -17.40
CA ALA A 10 -16.78 -6.95 -17.21
C ALA A 10 -16.40 -7.88 -16.05
N ALA A 11 -17.08 -7.78 -14.90
CA ALA A 11 -16.86 -8.66 -13.76
C ALA A 11 -17.12 -10.14 -14.11
N THR A 12 -18.15 -10.40 -14.91
CA THR A 12 -18.48 -11.76 -15.38
C THR A 12 -17.39 -12.32 -16.30
N GLN A 13 -16.92 -11.52 -17.25
CA GLN A 13 -15.85 -11.92 -18.17
C GLN A 13 -14.52 -12.18 -17.45
N ALA A 14 -14.19 -11.33 -16.47
CA ALA A 14 -13.01 -11.49 -15.64
C ALA A 14 -13.09 -12.76 -14.76
N GLY A 15 -14.26 -13.07 -14.20
CA GLY A 15 -14.49 -14.32 -13.46
C GLY A 15 -14.33 -15.58 -14.33
N ILE A 16 -14.85 -15.58 -15.56
CA ILE A 16 -14.66 -16.69 -16.51
C ILE A 16 -13.17 -16.83 -16.87
N ALA A 17 -12.46 -15.71 -17.06
CA ALA A 17 -11.02 -15.73 -17.32
C ALA A 17 -10.23 -16.35 -16.16
N THR A 18 -10.57 -16.05 -14.90
CA THR A 18 -9.90 -16.61 -13.74
C THR A 18 -10.00 -18.13 -13.69
N GLU A 19 -11.17 -18.71 -13.96
CA GLU A 19 -11.32 -20.17 -13.92
C GLU A 19 -10.54 -20.84 -15.05
N ARG A 20 -10.51 -20.22 -16.24
CA ARG A 20 -9.69 -20.69 -17.37
C ARG A 20 -8.19 -20.64 -17.05
N VAL A 21 -7.71 -19.58 -16.40
CA VAL A 21 -6.31 -19.47 -15.95
C VAL A 21 -5.98 -20.50 -14.89
N ARG A 22 -6.85 -20.75 -13.92
CA ARG A 22 -6.65 -21.82 -12.91
C ARG A 22 -6.61 -23.20 -13.53
N GLN A 23 -7.47 -23.46 -14.52
CA GLN A 23 -7.44 -24.73 -15.25
C GLN A 23 -6.15 -24.85 -16.07
N MET A 24 -5.73 -23.77 -16.72
CA MET A 24 -4.48 -23.70 -17.50
C MET A 24 -3.25 -23.99 -16.63
N VAL A 25 -3.12 -23.33 -15.48
CA VAL A 25 -2.00 -23.52 -14.54
C VAL A 25 -1.97 -24.96 -14.01
N ARG A 26 -3.13 -25.50 -13.58
CA ARG A 26 -3.23 -26.91 -13.14
C ARG A 26 -2.81 -27.92 -14.20
N ILE A 27 -3.08 -27.62 -15.48
CA ILE A 27 -2.72 -28.47 -16.61
C ILE A 27 -1.22 -28.34 -16.93
N PHE A 28 -0.69 -27.11 -16.89
CA PHE A 28 0.72 -26.82 -17.09
C PHE A 28 1.60 -27.51 -16.05
N ASP A 29 1.24 -27.42 -14.77
CA ASP A 29 1.97 -28.05 -13.66
C ASP A 29 2.01 -29.58 -13.77
N ARG A 30 1.04 -30.19 -14.46
CA ARG A 30 0.98 -31.63 -14.72
C ARG A 30 1.97 -32.10 -15.80
N ASN A 31 2.65 -31.18 -16.50
CA ASN A 31 3.77 -31.40 -17.41
C ASN A 31 3.58 -32.57 -18.41
N ARG A 32 2.46 -32.59 -19.16
CA ARG A 32 2.23 -33.55 -20.26
C ARG A 32 2.41 -32.89 -21.64
N ALA A 33 3.10 -33.58 -22.56
CA ALA A 33 3.28 -33.10 -23.94
C ALA A 33 1.94 -32.94 -24.69
N ALA A 34 0.98 -33.84 -24.47
CA ALA A 34 -0.36 -33.77 -25.07
C ALA A 34 -1.26 -32.64 -24.50
N SER A 35 -0.85 -31.96 -23.42
CA SER A 35 -1.62 -30.88 -22.81
C SER A 35 -1.22 -29.47 -23.25
N MET A 36 -0.15 -29.31 -24.04
CA MET A 36 0.33 -27.98 -24.46
C MET A 36 -0.62 -27.28 -25.45
N SER A 37 -1.30 -28.02 -26.32
CA SER A 37 -2.34 -27.45 -27.21
C SER A 37 -3.57 -26.98 -26.44
N THR A 38 -3.95 -27.69 -25.37
CA THR A 38 -5.03 -27.29 -24.45
C THR A 38 -4.66 -26.04 -23.66
N VAL A 39 -3.40 -25.90 -23.25
CA VAL A 39 -2.88 -24.70 -22.57
C VAL A 39 -2.91 -23.50 -23.51
N ASP A 40 -2.48 -23.62 -24.78
CA ASP A 40 -2.56 -22.52 -25.76
C ASP A 40 -4.01 -22.10 -26.05
N MET A 41 -4.93 -23.07 -26.15
CA MET A 41 -6.35 -22.80 -26.34
C MET A 41 -6.95 -22.05 -25.14
N LEU A 42 -6.66 -22.51 -23.91
CA LEU A 42 -7.10 -21.84 -22.68
C LEU A 42 -6.49 -20.44 -22.53
N GLN A 43 -5.22 -20.27 -22.93
CA GLN A 43 -4.54 -18.99 -22.93
C GLN A 43 -5.23 -17.99 -23.86
N ARG A 44 -5.50 -18.36 -25.12
CA ARG A 44 -6.22 -17.49 -26.08
C ARG A 44 -7.62 -17.11 -25.59
N LEU A 45 -8.33 -18.07 -25.02
CA LEU A 45 -9.67 -17.87 -24.46
C LEU A 45 -9.66 -17.00 -23.20
N ALA A 46 -8.64 -17.10 -22.36
CA ALA A 46 -8.47 -16.26 -21.18
C ALA A 46 -8.10 -14.83 -21.59
N THR A 47 -7.15 -14.67 -22.53
CA THR A 47 -6.75 -13.34 -23.03
C THR A 47 -7.91 -12.63 -23.72
N GLY A 48 -8.73 -13.34 -24.50
CA GLY A 48 -9.91 -12.76 -25.16
C GLY A 48 -10.98 -12.29 -24.18
N ASN A 49 -11.24 -13.05 -23.11
CA ASN A 49 -12.17 -12.62 -22.06
C ASN A 49 -11.64 -11.41 -21.27
N LEU A 50 -10.32 -11.37 -21.01
CA LEU A 50 -9.68 -10.24 -20.33
C LEU A 50 -9.70 -8.97 -21.20
N SER A 51 -9.43 -9.08 -22.51
CA SER A 51 -9.52 -7.93 -23.41
C SER A 51 -10.96 -7.39 -23.50
N SER A 52 -11.96 -8.27 -23.61
CA SER A 52 -13.37 -7.84 -23.58
C SER A 52 -13.77 -7.23 -22.25
N ALA A 53 -13.24 -7.71 -21.12
CA ALA A 53 -13.46 -7.10 -19.81
C ALA A 53 -12.85 -5.69 -19.74
N ALA A 54 -11.63 -5.51 -20.26
CA ALA A 54 -10.96 -4.20 -20.31
C ALA A 54 -11.76 -3.19 -21.17
N GLU A 55 -12.21 -3.59 -22.36
CA GLU A 55 -13.01 -2.74 -23.25
C GLU A 55 -14.34 -2.30 -22.60
N LEU A 56 -15.02 -3.20 -21.91
CA LEU A 56 -16.26 -2.88 -21.19
C LEU A 56 -16.03 -1.89 -20.04
N LEU A 57 -14.89 -2.00 -19.35
CA LEU A 57 -14.52 -1.08 -18.27
C LEU A 57 -14.10 0.29 -18.79
N THR A 58 -13.34 0.35 -19.88
CA THR A 58 -12.99 1.61 -20.54
C THR A 58 -14.21 2.30 -21.15
N GLY A 59 -15.16 1.54 -21.69
CA GLY A 59 -16.45 2.07 -22.13
C GLY A 59 -17.28 2.61 -20.97
N ALA A 60 -17.28 1.90 -19.83
CA ALA A 60 -17.98 2.34 -18.62
C ALA A 60 -17.33 3.60 -18.02
N SER A 61 -16.00 3.68 -18.01
CA SER A 61 -15.26 4.84 -17.50
C SER A 61 -15.70 6.12 -18.23
N GLY A 62 -15.72 6.11 -19.56
CA GLY A 62 -16.18 7.27 -20.36
C GLY A 62 -17.65 7.66 -20.12
N ALA A 63 -18.49 6.76 -19.63
CA ALA A 63 -19.93 6.97 -19.44
C ALA A 63 -20.33 7.28 -17.99
N ILE A 64 -19.48 6.99 -16.99
CA ILE A 64 -19.73 7.27 -15.57
C ILE A 64 -19.99 8.76 -15.27
N PRO A 65 -19.20 9.72 -15.79
CA PRO A 65 -19.43 11.15 -15.52
C PRO A 65 -20.75 11.69 -16.09
N LEU A 66 -21.32 11.00 -17.07
CA LEU A 66 -22.56 11.38 -17.77
C LEU A 66 -23.79 10.68 -17.18
N ALA A 67 -23.60 9.76 -16.24
CA ALA A 67 -24.67 8.96 -15.64
C ALA A 67 -25.23 9.65 -14.37
N GLY A 68 -26.35 10.35 -14.53
CA GLY A 68 -27.05 11.03 -13.41
C GLY A 68 -27.71 10.08 -12.39
N ASP A 69 -27.94 8.81 -12.75
CA ASP A 69 -28.76 7.84 -11.99
C ASP A 69 -27.95 6.78 -11.22
N LEU A 70 -26.70 7.06 -10.84
CA LEU A 70 -25.84 6.05 -10.20
C LEU A 70 -26.26 5.70 -8.77
N PHE A 71 -26.89 6.63 -8.04
CA PHE A 71 -27.22 6.50 -6.60
C PHE A 71 -27.97 5.23 -6.19
N PRO A 72 -29.08 4.82 -6.85
CA PRO A 72 -29.79 3.58 -6.49
C PRO A 72 -29.00 2.29 -6.80
N GLN A 73 -27.94 2.34 -7.60
CA GLN A 73 -27.20 1.15 -8.09
C GLN A 73 -25.73 1.11 -7.66
N VAL A 74 -25.27 2.07 -6.85
CA VAL A 74 -23.90 2.16 -6.30
C VAL A 74 -23.45 0.84 -5.67
N GLY A 75 -24.30 0.20 -4.86
CA GLY A 75 -23.96 -1.05 -4.19
C GLY A 75 -23.74 -2.24 -5.15
N THR A 76 -24.42 -2.27 -6.29
CA THR A 76 -24.21 -3.30 -7.32
C THR A 76 -22.94 -3.03 -8.11
N VAL A 77 -22.64 -1.77 -8.41
CA VAL A 77 -21.41 -1.33 -9.07
C VAL A 77 -20.18 -1.59 -8.20
N LEU A 78 -20.25 -1.32 -6.90
CA LEU A 78 -19.17 -1.63 -5.96
C LEU A 78 -18.89 -3.14 -5.88
N ARG A 79 -19.94 -3.97 -5.85
CA ARG A 79 -19.78 -5.43 -5.84
C ARG A 79 -19.12 -5.93 -7.12
N SER A 80 -19.48 -5.39 -8.28
CA SER A 80 -18.88 -5.80 -9.56
C SER A 80 -17.43 -5.33 -9.73
N PHE A 81 -17.08 -4.13 -9.26
CA PHE A 81 -15.68 -3.68 -9.22
C PHE A 81 -14.82 -4.59 -8.33
N ASN A 82 -15.29 -4.91 -7.13
CA ASN A 82 -14.56 -5.80 -6.21
C ASN A 82 -14.42 -7.22 -6.78
N ALA A 83 -15.49 -7.76 -7.38
CA ALA A 83 -15.44 -9.07 -8.03
C ALA A 83 -14.41 -9.10 -9.19
N ALA A 84 -14.38 -8.04 -10.01
CA ALA A 84 -13.40 -7.91 -11.08
C ALA A 84 -11.96 -7.81 -10.53
N GLN A 85 -11.75 -7.01 -9.48
CA GLN A 85 -10.42 -6.89 -8.86
C GLN A 85 -9.93 -8.19 -8.22
N ALA A 86 -10.80 -8.92 -7.51
CA ALA A 86 -10.47 -10.21 -6.92
C ALA A 86 -10.12 -11.25 -8.00
N SER A 87 -10.84 -11.22 -9.13
CA SER A 87 -10.60 -12.11 -10.27
C SER A 87 -9.23 -11.86 -10.93
N VAL A 88 -8.84 -10.59 -11.09
CA VAL A 88 -7.53 -10.18 -11.63
C VAL A 88 -6.40 -10.49 -10.64
N GLY A 89 -6.62 -10.22 -9.35
CA GLY A 89 -5.66 -10.57 -8.31
C GLY A 89 -5.39 -12.08 -8.26
N ALA A 90 -6.44 -12.91 -8.35
CA ALA A 90 -6.31 -14.36 -8.41
C ALA A 90 -5.59 -14.87 -9.67
N ILE A 91 -5.69 -14.16 -10.80
CA ILE A 91 -4.95 -14.47 -12.03
C ILE A 91 -3.46 -14.15 -11.84
N LEU A 92 -3.15 -12.98 -11.28
CA LEU A 92 -1.77 -12.54 -11.06
C LEU A 92 -1.02 -13.38 -10.02
N THR A 93 -1.72 -13.96 -9.04
CA THR A 93 -1.13 -14.90 -8.07
C THR A 93 -1.01 -16.32 -8.63
N ALA A 94 -1.93 -16.74 -9.50
CA ALA A 94 -1.87 -18.06 -10.13
C ALA A 94 -0.78 -18.15 -11.22
N ILE A 95 -0.34 -17.02 -11.77
CA ILE A 95 0.70 -16.97 -12.80
C ILE A 95 2.03 -16.64 -12.14
N ASP A 96 2.93 -17.61 -12.09
CA ASP A 96 4.34 -17.37 -11.76
C ASP A 96 4.99 -16.50 -12.85
N GLY A 97 5.87 -15.58 -12.45
CA GLY A 97 6.21 -14.36 -13.19
C GLY A 97 6.77 -14.56 -14.61
N SER A 98 7.22 -15.77 -14.94
CA SER A 98 7.86 -16.12 -16.23
C SER A 98 7.01 -17.01 -17.15
N ASN A 99 5.94 -17.65 -16.67
CA ASN A 99 5.32 -18.76 -17.43
C ASN A 99 4.25 -18.33 -18.44
N PHE A 100 3.57 -17.19 -18.25
CA PHE A 100 2.45 -16.76 -19.12
C PHE A 100 2.40 -15.22 -19.35
N PRO A 101 3.31 -14.65 -20.18
CA PRO A 101 3.43 -13.20 -20.36
C PRO A 101 2.20 -12.56 -21.02
N LEU A 102 1.51 -13.26 -21.94
CA LEU A 102 0.33 -12.74 -22.63
C LEU A 102 -0.89 -12.61 -21.70
N VAL A 103 -1.07 -13.55 -20.78
CA VAL A 103 -2.16 -13.51 -19.79
C VAL A 103 -1.86 -12.45 -18.73
N ARG A 104 -0.59 -12.30 -18.33
CA ARG A 104 -0.13 -11.21 -17.45
C ARG A 104 -0.44 -9.84 -18.06
N ALA A 105 -0.03 -9.60 -19.31
CA ALA A 105 -0.29 -8.33 -19.99
C ALA A 105 -1.78 -8.02 -20.13
N ALA A 106 -2.61 -9.04 -20.41
CA ALA A 106 -4.06 -8.90 -20.46
C ALA A 106 -4.70 -8.66 -19.07
N ALA A 107 -4.13 -9.24 -18.00
CA ALA A 107 -4.57 -8.96 -16.64
C ALA A 107 -4.18 -7.54 -16.20
N ASP A 108 -3.00 -7.06 -16.60
CA ASP A 108 -2.52 -5.72 -16.34
C ASP A 108 -3.35 -4.65 -17.08
N SER A 109 -3.82 -4.93 -18.30
CA SER A 109 -4.74 -4.03 -19.02
C SER A 109 -6.10 -3.92 -18.35
N VAL A 110 -6.66 -5.03 -17.83
CA VAL A 110 -7.89 -5.00 -17.02
C VAL A 110 -7.66 -4.25 -15.72
N LYS A 111 -6.52 -4.44 -15.06
CA LYS A 111 -6.16 -3.70 -13.83
C LYS A 111 -6.08 -2.19 -14.07
N SER A 112 -5.49 -1.77 -15.20
CA SER A 112 -5.43 -0.36 -15.59
C SER A 112 -6.82 0.22 -15.89
N ALA A 113 -7.64 -0.51 -16.65
CA ALA A 113 -9.02 -0.11 -16.97
C ALA A 113 -9.91 -0.04 -15.72
N LEU A 114 -9.75 -0.99 -14.77
CA LEU A 114 -10.40 -0.97 -13.46
C LEU A 114 -10.01 0.27 -12.66
N GLY A 115 -8.72 0.62 -12.61
CA GLY A 115 -8.25 1.82 -11.91
C GLY A 115 -8.84 3.11 -12.50
N GLY A 116 -8.85 3.22 -13.83
CA GLY A 116 -9.45 4.38 -14.51
C GLY A 116 -10.95 4.52 -14.25
N ALA A 117 -11.70 3.42 -14.39
CA ALA A 117 -13.14 3.39 -14.13
C ALA A 117 -13.47 3.66 -12.65
N TRP A 118 -12.67 3.11 -11.73
CA TRP A 118 -12.85 3.31 -10.30
C TRP A 118 -12.60 4.77 -9.88
N ASN A 119 -11.56 5.41 -10.42
CA ASN A 119 -11.26 6.82 -10.14
C ASN A 119 -12.40 7.74 -10.59
N GLN A 120 -12.99 7.48 -11.76
CA GLN A 120 -14.12 8.25 -12.27
C GLN A 120 -15.41 7.96 -11.49
N PHE A 121 -15.63 6.72 -11.07
CA PHE A 121 -16.75 6.35 -10.19
C PHE A 121 -16.67 6.99 -8.81
N ASN A 122 -15.48 7.02 -8.21
CA ASN A 122 -15.27 7.67 -6.92
C ASN A 122 -15.48 9.19 -7.03
N ALA A 123 -15.01 9.81 -8.11
CA ALA A 123 -15.24 11.22 -8.38
C ALA A 123 -16.74 11.56 -8.59
N SER A 124 -17.52 10.67 -9.21
CA SER A 124 -18.94 10.90 -9.47
C SER A 124 -19.86 10.59 -8.27
N VAL A 125 -19.52 9.59 -7.45
CA VAL A 125 -20.33 9.17 -6.29
C VAL A 125 -19.95 9.91 -5.01
N GLY A 126 -18.74 10.49 -4.93
CA GLY A 126 -18.30 11.23 -3.76
C GLY A 126 -18.28 10.36 -2.50
N LEU A 127 -17.45 9.31 -2.48
CA LEU A 127 -17.34 8.31 -1.41
C LEU A 127 -16.74 8.85 -0.08
N LYS A 128 -17.12 10.07 0.32
CA LYS A 128 -16.90 10.64 1.65
C LYS A 128 -18.05 10.31 2.61
N ASP A 129 -19.08 9.62 2.14
CA ASP A 129 -20.31 9.37 2.90
C ASP A 129 -20.29 8.03 3.66
N SER A 130 -20.52 8.11 4.97
CA SER A 130 -20.39 7.05 5.97
C SER A 130 -21.24 5.81 5.68
N ALA A 131 -22.33 5.95 4.92
CA ALA A 131 -23.23 4.86 4.56
C ALA A 131 -22.58 3.86 3.59
N VAL A 132 -21.76 4.33 2.65
CA VAL A 132 -21.05 3.46 1.71
C VAL A 132 -19.89 2.76 2.41
N MET A 133 -19.22 3.46 3.33
CA MET A 133 -18.20 2.87 4.20
C MET A 133 -18.77 1.76 5.09
N ASN A 134 -19.99 1.90 5.62
CA ASN A 134 -20.66 0.86 6.40
C ASN A 134 -21.03 -0.39 5.58
N VAL A 135 -21.33 -0.25 4.28
CA VAL A 135 -21.57 -1.39 3.39
C VAL A 135 -20.26 -2.11 3.02
N ILE A 136 -19.16 -1.35 2.89
CA ILE A 136 -17.83 -1.89 2.59
C ILE A 136 -17.21 -2.57 3.82
N THR A 137 -17.44 -2.05 5.03
CA THR A 137 -16.98 -2.68 6.29
C THR A 137 -17.81 -3.90 6.66
N SER A 138 -19.13 -3.88 6.44
CA SER A 138 -20.01 -5.02 6.76
C SER A 138 -19.82 -6.23 5.83
N THR A 139 -19.14 -6.07 4.70
CA THR A 139 -18.83 -7.18 3.78
C THR A 139 -17.47 -7.85 4.04
N GLY A 140 -16.73 -7.46 5.08
CA GLY A 140 -15.47 -8.11 5.47
C GLY A 140 -14.28 -7.84 4.54
N ILE A 141 -14.42 -6.87 3.63
CA ILE A 141 -13.44 -6.55 2.56
C ILE A 141 -12.44 -5.45 3.03
N GLY A 142 -12.65 -4.88 4.23
CA GLY A 142 -11.88 -3.73 4.73
C GLY A 142 -10.37 -3.92 4.85
N SER A 143 -9.86 -5.15 5.03
CA SER A 143 -8.41 -5.41 5.12
C SER A 143 -7.71 -5.46 3.76
N MET A 144 -8.42 -5.88 2.71
CA MET A 144 -7.88 -6.07 1.36
C MET A 144 -7.83 -4.75 0.59
N VAL A 145 -8.71 -3.83 0.98
CA VAL A 145 -8.87 -2.49 0.42
C VAL A 145 -7.92 -1.50 1.09
N SER A 146 -7.54 -1.70 2.35
CA SER A 146 -6.64 -0.77 3.07
C SER A 146 -5.31 -0.49 2.35
N GLY A 147 -4.73 -1.48 1.66
CA GLY A 147 -3.46 -1.32 0.92
C GLY A 147 -3.56 -0.49 -0.37
N ILE A 148 -4.76 -0.16 -0.82
CA ILE A 148 -5.01 0.66 -2.03
C ILE A 148 -5.37 2.10 -1.67
N PHE A 149 -5.87 2.32 -0.45
CA PHE A 149 -6.43 3.60 -0.02
C PHE A 149 -5.50 4.37 0.94
N ASP A 150 -4.49 3.71 1.52
CA ASP A 150 -3.70 4.27 2.62
C ASP A 150 -2.28 4.70 2.21
N GLY A 151 -2.13 5.53 1.16
CA GLY A 151 -0.84 6.24 1.02
C GLY A 151 -0.43 6.95 -0.26
N ALA A 152 -1.16 6.88 -1.39
CA ALA A 152 -0.59 7.36 -2.67
C ALA A 152 -1.40 8.43 -3.43
N THR A 153 -2.44 9.05 -2.85
CA THR A 153 -3.29 10.00 -3.61
C THR A 153 -3.54 11.37 -2.95
N SER A 154 -2.90 11.71 -1.84
CA SER A 154 -2.94 13.09 -1.35
C SER A 154 -1.80 13.89 -1.99
N SER A 155 -2.11 14.94 -2.75
CA SER A 155 -1.15 15.90 -3.32
C SER A 155 -0.47 16.77 -2.24
N THR A 156 -0.36 16.26 -1.02
CA THR A 156 0.24 16.94 0.12
C THR A 156 1.72 16.54 0.17
N PRO A 157 2.64 17.51 0.28
CA PRO A 157 4.05 17.19 0.50
C PRO A 157 4.19 16.33 1.76
N HIS A 158 4.97 15.27 1.66
CA HIS A 158 5.26 14.39 2.79
C HIS A 158 6.42 15.00 3.58
N LEU A 159 6.34 15.00 4.91
CA LEU A 159 7.38 15.50 5.80
C LEU A 159 8.59 14.56 5.80
N MET A 160 8.32 13.27 5.79
CA MET A 160 9.32 12.21 5.71
C MET A 160 8.68 10.97 5.10
N SER A 161 9.46 10.18 4.38
CA SER A 161 9.07 8.84 3.95
C SER A 161 9.98 7.80 4.58
N MET A 162 9.36 6.71 4.99
CA MET A 162 10.00 5.52 5.50
C MET A 162 9.72 4.39 4.51
N THR A 163 10.75 3.76 3.97
CA THR A 163 10.59 2.61 3.06
C THR A 163 11.31 1.39 3.62
N THR A 164 10.70 0.23 3.44
CA THR A 164 11.28 -1.07 3.82
C THR A 164 11.87 -1.75 2.59
N ASP A 165 12.85 -2.62 2.78
CA ASP A 165 13.42 -3.43 1.69
C ASP A 165 12.37 -4.36 1.03
N ALA A 166 11.26 -4.65 1.72
CA ALA A 166 10.15 -5.44 1.20
C ALA A 166 9.18 -4.64 0.29
N GLY A 167 9.43 -3.34 0.10
CA GLY A 167 8.61 -2.47 -0.74
C GLY A 167 7.43 -1.80 -0.04
N ASP A 168 7.21 -2.06 1.26
CA ASP A 168 6.24 -1.28 2.04
C ASP A 168 6.81 0.11 2.33
N ALA A 169 5.98 1.13 2.15
CA ALA A 169 6.28 2.52 2.45
C ALA A 169 5.28 3.09 3.47
N PHE A 170 5.77 3.94 4.36
CA PHE A 170 4.97 4.74 5.27
C PHE A 170 5.40 6.19 5.12
N HIS A 171 4.43 7.08 4.91
CA HIS A 171 4.69 8.49 4.71
C HIS A 171 4.18 9.28 5.91
N PHE A 172 5.05 10.07 6.53
CA PHE A 172 4.67 11.03 7.55
C PHE A 172 4.12 12.28 6.84
N ASN A 173 2.83 12.54 6.97
CA ASN A 173 2.16 13.72 6.41
C ASN A 173 1.05 14.20 7.36
N LEU A 174 0.45 15.34 7.04
CA LEU A 174 -0.67 15.91 7.81
C LEU A 174 -1.90 15.00 7.88
N SER A 175 -2.11 14.14 6.87
CA SER A 175 -3.24 13.22 6.81
C SER A 175 -2.99 11.88 7.50
N THR A 176 -1.77 11.59 7.97
CA THR A 176 -1.39 10.34 8.63
C THR A 176 -0.82 10.64 10.01
N ALA A 177 0.50 10.56 10.18
CA ALA A 177 1.22 10.89 11.39
C ALA A 177 2.18 12.07 11.10
N ALA A 178 1.72 13.30 11.35
CA ALA A 178 2.59 14.46 11.29
C ALA A 178 3.40 14.57 12.58
N TYR A 179 4.72 14.74 12.44
CA TYR A 179 5.59 15.11 13.55
C TYR A 179 5.84 16.62 13.52
N ASP A 180 5.91 17.22 14.71
CA ASP A 180 6.24 18.64 14.89
C ASP A 180 7.74 18.81 15.20
N LYS A 181 8.34 17.81 15.85
CA LYS A 181 9.74 17.86 16.30
C LYS A 181 10.51 16.65 15.81
N LEU A 182 11.66 16.93 15.19
CA LEU A 182 12.70 15.95 14.88
C LEU A 182 13.92 16.28 15.73
N ARG A 183 14.33 15.34 16.58
CA ARG A 183 15.55 15.43 17.38
C ARG A 183 16.56 14.40 16.87
N ARG A 184 17.74 14.86 16.47
CA ARG A 184 18.86 14.01 16.05
C ARG A 184 19.97 14.11 17.08
N ALA A 185 20.44 12.97 17.57
CA ALA A 185 21.53 12.88 18.54
C ALA A 185 22.64 11.97 18.01
N THR A 186 23.76 12.56 17.62
CA THR A 186 24.96 11.84 17.18
C THR A 186 25.96 11.80 18.33
N ARG A 187 26.42 10.60 18.70
CA ARG A 187 27.39 10.38 19.77
C ARG A 187 28.67 9.82 19.18
N TYR A 188 29.79 10.49 19.41
CA TYR A 188 31.12 10.00 19.03
C TYR A 188 31.79 9.33 20.23
N ARG A 189 32.47 8.20 20.02
CA ARG A 189 33.28 7.58 21.08
C ARG A 189 34.70 8.10 21.02
N VAL A 190 35.03 8.98 21.97
CA VAL A 190 36.37 9.53 22.15
C VAL A 190 36.91 9.11 23.51
N ALA A 191 38.03 8.39 23.54
CA ALA A 191 38.66 7.90 24.76
C ALA A 191 39.81 8.81 25.19
N PRO A 192 39.86 9.27 26.45
CA PRO A 192 41.01 9.99 26.99
C PRO A 192 42.13 9.01 27.35
N GLN A 193 43.36 9.42 27.08
CA GLN A 193 44.59 8.71 27.43
C GLN A 193 45.46 9.61 28.30
N GLU A 194 45.67 9.19 29.55
CA GLU A 194 46.49 9.94 30.51
C GLU A 194 47.96 9.98 30.10
N ARG A 195 48.62 11.10 30.40
CA ARG A 195 50.04 11.33 30.10
C ARG A 195 50.70 11.96 31.31
N LEU A 196 51.81 11.40 31.77
CA LEU A 196 52.54 11.91 32.93
C LEU A 196 52.94 13.38 32.72
N ASN A 197 52.50 14.26 33.63
CA ASN A 197 52.74 15.70 33.65
C ASN A 197 52.38 16.46 32.34
N ARG A 198 51.41 15.97 31.57
CA ARG A 198 50.90 16.63 30.36
C ARG A 198 49.38 16.58 30.33
N GLN A 199 48.77 17.39 29.46
CA GLN A 199 47.34 17.22 29.17
C GLN A 199 47.07 15.84 28.58
N GLU A 200 45.92 15.28 28.94
CA GLU A 200 45.40 14.02 28.38
C GLU A 200 45.28 14.11 26.86
N ALA A 201 45.54 13.01 26.17
CA ALA A 201 45.32 12.90 24.73
C ALA A 201 43.93 12.29 24.46
N LEU A 202 43.16 12.89 23.55
CA LEU A 202 41.85 12.37 23.16
C LEU A 202 41.99 11.54 21.87
N GLN A 203 41.55 10.29 21.91
CA GLN A 203 41.56 9.38 20.75
C GLN A 203 40.14 9.10 20.27
N ALA A 204 39.85 9.39 19.00
CA ALA A 204 38.61 8.98 18.36
C ALA A 204 38.62 7.46 18.12
N VAL A 205 37.80 6.72 18.88
CA VAL A 205 37.73 5.25 18.83
C VAL A 205 36.72 4.79 17.79
N SER A 206 35.54 5.42 17.75
CA SER A 206 34.53 5.14 16.73
C SER A 206 33.59 6.33 16.54
N GLU A 207 32.92 6.34 15.39
CA GLU A 207 31.84 7.29 15.07
C GLU A 207 30.62 7.15 16.01
N GLY A 208 30.64 6.13 16.87
CA GLY A 208 29.66 5.87 17.91
C GLY A 208 28.28 5.55 17.35
N GLY A 209 27.24 6.14 17.92
CA GLY A 209 25.86 5.80 17.60
C GLY A 209 25.03 7.05 17.34
N GLU A 210 24.01 6.91 16.52
CA GLU A 210 23.15 8.01 16.15
C GLU A 210 21.69 7.62 16.35
N THR A 211 20.92 8.53 16.93
CA THR A 211 19.51 8.35 17.27
C THR A 211 18.69 9.48 16.67
N ILE A 212 17.56 9.15 16.04
CA ILE A 212 16.55 10.12 15.60
C ILE A 212 15.27 9.86 16.38
N THR A 213 14.72 10.90 17.01
CA THR A 213 13.43 10.86 17.68
C THR A 213 12.47 11.79 16.95
N LEU A 214 11.32 11.26 16.54
CA LEU A 214 10.22 12.01 15.96
C LEU A 214 9.10 12.12 16.99
N SER A 215 8.63 13.33 17.28
CA SER A 215 7.52 13.56 18.18
C SER A 215 6.42 14.36 17.50
N GLY A 216 5.19 13.88 17.63
CA GLY A 216 4.05 14.41 16.92
C GLY A 216 2.73 14.16 17.61
N VAL A 217 1.66 14.70 17.02
CA VAL A 217 0.29 14.52 17.49
C VAL A 217 -0.59 14.21 16.30
N VAL A 218 -1.40 13.17 16.43
CA VAL A 218 -2.44 12.78 15.49
C VAL A 218 -3.80 13.15 16.07
N PHE A 219 -4.65 13.73 15.23
CA PHE A 219 -6.06 14.01 15.55
C PHE A 219 -6.95 13.09 14.71
N PRO A 220 -7.38 11.93 15.24
CA PRO A 220 -8.14 10.94 14.47
C PRO A 220 -9.42 11.50 13.83
N ALA A 221 -10.08 12.43 14.52
CA ALA A 221 -11.32 13.06 14.07
C ALA A 221 -11.13 13.96 12.82
N LEU A 222 -9.91 14.42 12.53
CA LEU A 222 -9.61 15.31 11.40
C LEU A 222 -9.35 14.53 10.08
N GLY A 223 -9.70 13.25 10.04
CA GLY A 223 -9.54 12.41 8.85
C GLY A 223 -8.27 11.56 8.84
N ALA A 224 -7.41 11.67 9.85
CA ALA A 224 -6.22 10.83 9.95
C ALA A 224 -6.60 9.37 10.30
N GLY A 225 -7.60 9.14 11.14
CA GLY A 225 -7.92 7.79 11.64
C GLY A 225 -7.03 7.40 12.83
N THR A 226 -7.15 6.14 13.29
CA THR A 226 -6.40 5.61 14.46
C THR A 226 -5.43 4.49 14.09
N LYS A 227 -5.33 4.15 12.80
CA LYS A 227 -4.58 2.96 12.34
C LYS A 227 -3.12 3.25 11.99
N GLN A 228 -2.72 4.52 11.87
CA GLN A 228 -1.39 4.91 11.42
C GLN A 228 -0.31 4.45 12.40
N ILE A 229 -0.55 4.65 13.69
CA ILE A 229 0.38 4.20 14.74
C ILE A 229 0.46 2.68 14.77
N ASN A 230 -0.67 1.98 14.55
CA ASN A 230 -0.66 0.52 14.42
C ASN A 230 0.14 0.05 13.20
N ARG A 231 0.08 0.78 12.08
CA ARG A 231 0.90 0.49 10.90
C ARG A 231 2.39 0.68 11.17
N LEU A 232 2.78 1.71 11.93
CA LEU A 232 4.16 1.88 12.39
C LEU A 232 4.60 0.70 13.28
N ARG A 233 3.72 0.21 14.18
CA ARG A 233 3.99 -0.99 14.98
C ARG A 233 4.13 -2.26 14.13
N GLU A 234 3.33 -2.42 13.08
CA GLU A 234 3.46 -3.55 12.14
C GLU A 234 4.82 -3.52 11.43
N ILE A 235 5.28 -2.34 11.01
CA ILE A 235 6.60 -2.17 10.38
C ILE A 235 7.71 -2.46 11.39
N GLY A 236 7.62 -1.94 12.62
CA GLY A 236 8.56 -2.24 13.70
C GLY A 236 8.61 -3.72 14.10
N GLY A 237 7.45 -4.40 14.09
CA GLY A 237 7.35 -5.82 14.40
C GLY A 237 8.10 -6.73 13.42
N ARG A 238 8.46 -6.22 12.23
CA ARG A 238 9.31 -6.96 11.28
C ARG A 238 10.78 -6.96 11.66
N MET A 239 11.21 -6.10 12.58
CA MET A 239 12.59 -5.99 13.08
C MET A 239 13.64 -5.88 11.96
N LYS A 240 13.31 -5.14 10.89
CA LYS A 240 14.18 -4.87 9.75
C LYS A 240 14.52 -3.39 9.67
N PRO A 241 15.70 -3.03 9.14
CA PRO A 241 16.03 -1.64 8.89
C PRO A 241 15.08 -1.04 7.85
N VAL A 242 14.85 0.25 7.99
CA VAL A 242 14.04 1.09 7.11
C VAL A 242 14.88 2.23 6.59
N GLN A 243 14.67 2.61 5.33
CA GLN A 243 15.29 3.77 4.75
C GLN A 243 14.47 5.00 5.11
N LEU A 244 15.11 6.02 5.69
CA LEU A 244 14.45 7.31 5.96
C LEU A 244 14.88 8.34 4.92
N THR A 245 13.89 9.03 4.34
CA THR A 245 14.11 10.13 3.38
C THR A 245 13.25 11.31 3.78
N THR A 246 13.86 12.48 3.98
CA THR A 246 13.12 13.70 4.34
C THR A 246 12.25 14.19 3.18
N GLY A 247 11.26 15.03 3.49
CA GLY A 247 10.41 15.68 2.49
C GLY A 247 11.17 16.57 1.51
N ASP A 248 12.32 17.10 1.96
CA ASP A 248 13.23 17.91 1.13
C ASP A 248 14.05 17.07 0.13
N GLY A 249 13.93 15.73 0.20
CA GLY A 249 14.63 14.79 -0.69
C GLY A 249 15.96 14.27 -0.15
N ASP A 250 16.33 14.64 1.07
CA ASP A 250 17.59 14.23 1.69
C ASP A 250 17.47 12.79 2.22
N VAL A 251 18.34 11.91 1.73
CA VAL A 251 18.36 10.49 2.09
C VAL A 251 19.18 10.30 3.36
N LEU A 252 18.50 10.03 4.48
CA LEU A 252 19.16 9.88 5.79
C LEU A 252 19.87 8.53 5.95
N GLY A 253 19.64 7.56 5.07
CA GLY A 253 20.23 6.22 5.15
C GLY A 253 19.32 5.19 5.84
N ARG A 254 19.91 4.09 6.31
CA ARG A 254 19.21 3.01 7.00
C ARG A 254 19.12 3.21 8.50
N TRP A 255 17.93 2.97 9.03
CA TRP A 255 17.58 3.18 10.43
C TRP A 255 16.79 1.98 10.94
N LEU A 256 16.97 1.62 12.20
CA LEU A 256 16.16 0.60 12.87
C LEU A 256 15.19 1.29 13.82
N LEU A 257 13.91 0.95 13.70
CA LEU A 257 12.88 1.40 14.61
C LEU A 257 13.07 0.72 15.98
N GLN A 258 13.37 1.50 17.01
CA GLN A 258 13.71 1.00 18.35
C GLN A 258 12.53 1.08 19.31
N SER A 259 11.80 2.19 19.32
CA SER A 259 10.66 2.39 20.22
C SER A 259 9.55 3.20 19.54
N ILE A 260 8.31 2.88 19.92
CA ILE A 260 7.12 3.66 19.58
C ILE A 260 6.34 3.83 20.88
N GLU A 261 6.20 5.07 21.31
CA GLU A 261 5.36 5.47 22.44
C GLU A 261 4.11 6.18 21.89
N GLU A 262 2.96 5.86 22.46
CA GLU A 262 1.68 6.46 22.12
C GLU A 262 0.93 6.82 23.41
N GLU A 263 0.49 8.06 23.51
CA GLU A 263 -0.35 8.57 24.59
C GLU A 263 -1.68 9.03 24.00
N GLN A 264 -2.79 8.52 24.54
CA GLN A 264 -4.14 8.74 24.05
C GLN A 264 -4.92 9.65 25.01
N ASP A 265 -5.37 10.79 24.51
CA ASP A 265 -6.07 11.83 25.28
C ASP A 265 -7.54 11.98 24.83
N ALA A 266 -8.37 12.46 25.77
CA ALA A 266 -9.76 12.86 25.54
C ALA A 266 -10.57 11.78 24.81
N LEU A 267 -10.62 10.58 25.42
CA LEU A 267 -11.34 9.42 24.91
C LEU A 267 -12.86 9.71 24.79
N LEU A 268 -13.47 9.26 23.70
CA LEU A 268 -14.93 9.23 23.53
C LEU A 268 -15.55 8.09 24.34
N VAL A 269 -16.89 8.08 24.40
CA VAL A 269 -17.67 7.00 25.02
C VAL A 269 -17.31 5.63 24.45
N ASP A 270 -17.00 5.56 23.15
CA ASP A 270 -16.62 4.33 22.46
C ASP A 270 -15.12 3.98 22.63
N GLY A 271 -14.38 4.71 23.47
CA GLY A 271 -12.95 4.52 23.71
C GLY A 271 -12.02 5.08 22.63
N MET A 272 -12.56 5.71 21.58
CA MET A 272 -11.76 6.33 20.53
C MET A 272 -11.10 7.63 21.02
N PRO A 273 -9.77 7.80 20.89
CA PRO A 273 -9.09 9.02 21.29
C PRO A 273 -9.36 10.18 20.34
N ARG A 274 -9.50 11.39 20.88
CA ARG A 274 -9.56 12.63 20.06
C ARG A 274 -8.18 13.16 19.72
N LYS A 275 -7.19 12.84 20.55
CA LYS A 275 -5.81 13.27 20.39
C LYS A 275 -4.91 12.09 20.75
N GLN A 276 -3.95 11.79 19.89
CA GLN A 276 -2.94 10.76 20.10
C GLN A 276 -1.57 11.41 19.96
N THR A 277 -0.84 11.56 21.05
CA THR A 277 0.55 12.01 21.02
C THR A 277 1.43 10.79 20.77
N PHE A 278 2.41 10.89 19.88
CA PHE A 278 3.33 9.80 19.62
C PHE A 278 4.78 10.26 19.65
N SER A 279 5.66 9.34 20.06
CA SER A 279 7.11 9.48 19.99
C SER A 279 7.70 8.22 19.37
N VAL A 280 8.51 8.38 18.33
CA VAL A 280 9.15 7.28 17.63
C VAL A 280 10.66 7.47 17.68
N GLU A 281 11.38 6.44 18.13
CA GLU A 281 12.84 6.44 18.19
C GLU A 281 13.43 5.49 17.14
N PHE A 282 14.39 6.00 16.40
CA PHE A 282 15.19 5.28 15.43
C PHE A 282 16.65 5.26 15.87
N GLY A 283 17.28 4.10 15.81
CA GLY A 283 18.72 3.96 15.93
C GLY A 283 19.36 3.77 14.56
N ARG A 284 20.49 4.42 14.31
CA ARG A 284 21.22 4.26 13.06
C ARG A 284 21.63 2.81 12.87
N TYR A 285 21.29 2.25 11.72
CA TYR A 285 21.75 0.92 11.37
C TYR A 285 23.22 1.02 10.93
N GLY A 286 24.09 0.22 11.56
CA GLY A 286 25.49 0.13 11.16
C GLY A 286 25.57 -0.48 9.77
N GLU A 287 25.92 0.32 8.78
CA GLU A 287 26.10 -0.18 7.41
C GLU A 287 27.47 -0.86 7.32
N ASP A 288 27.49 -2.19 7.39
CA ASP A 288 28.65 -2.99 6.98
C ASP A 288 28.69 -3.18 5.45
N PHE A 289 27.61 -2.79 4.76
CA PHE A 289 27.51 -2.71 3.31
C PHE A 289 28.21 -1.46 2.77
N LYS A 290 29.53 -1.40 2.91
CA LYS A 290 30.32 -0.71 1.87
C LYS A 290 30.24 -1.61 0.65
N ASN A 291 29.48 -1.18 -0.36
CA ASN A 291 29.37 -1.87 -1.65
C ASN A 291 30.76 -2.34 -2.11
N VAL A 292 30.95 -3.66 -2.14
CA VAL A 292 31.99 -4.34 -2.93
C VAL A 292 31.44 -4.53 -4.33
#